data_AF-A0A932SI23-F1
#
_entry.id   AF-A0A932SI23-F1
#
_cell.length_a   1.000
_cell.length_b   1.000
_cell.length_c   1.000
_cell.angle_alpha   90.00
_cell.angle_beta   90.00
_cell.angle_gamma   90.00
#
_symmetry.space_group_name_H-M   'P 1'
#
loop_
_entity.id
_entity.type
_entity.pdbx_description
1 polymer ?
#
loop_
_entity_poly.entity_id
_entity_poly.type
_entity_poly.pdbx_seq_one_letter_code
_entity_poly.pdbx_strand_id
1 'polypeptide(L)'
;MPTQILIGPIGNEVARPLNTDVALLSYFSQRVHQIVDAAASQTAGGRLASVDRYYRQALIYLHGLEWMVLYGEIDPELKEETKAQIGTFIKMLAEMHLRGTLNKPEFELQ
;
A
#
# COMPACT_ATOMS: atom_id res chain seq x y z
N MET A 1 -10.46 -4.95 -41.90
CA MET A 1 -9.85 -3.72 -41.33
C MET A 1 -10.11 -3.75 -39.83
N PRO A 2 -9.10 -3.89 -38.95
CA PRO A 2 -9.36 -3.81 -37.51
C PRO A 2 -9.39 -2.35 -37.08
N THR A 3 -10.52 -1.95 -36.49
CA THR A 3 -10.78 -0.64 -35.91
C THR A 3 -9.84 -0.41 -34.73
N GLN A 4 -9.02 0.65 -34.80
CA GLN A 4 -8.28 1.13 -33.64
C GLN A 4 -9.28 1.67 -32.61
N ILE A 5 -9.39 1.01 -31.46
CA ILE A 5 -10.09 1.57 -30.31
C ILE A 5 -9.14 2.61 -29.69
N LEU A 6 -9.33 3.87 -30.06
CA LEU A 6 -8.77 5.00 -29.33
C LEU A 6 -9.47 5.08 -27.97
N ILE A 7 -8.90 4.43 -26.95
CA ILE A 7 -9.27 4.70 -25.56
C ILE A 7 -8.55 5.99 -25.17
N GLY A 8 -9.14 7.14 -25.54
CA GLY A 8 -8.85 8.41 -24.90
C GLY A 8 -9.47 8.43 -23.48
N PRO A 9 -8.90 9.19 -22.54
CA PRO A 9 -9.45 9.29 -21.19
C PRO A 9 -10.90 9.79 -21.26
N ILE A 10 -11.79 9.10 -20.55
CA ILE A 10 -13.21 9.47 -20.43
C ILE A 10 -13.26 10.79 -19.65
N GLY A 11 -13.46 11.90 -20.37
CA GLY A 11 -13.67 13.21 -19.76
C GLY A 11 -15.00 13.26 -19.02
N ASN A 12 -14.98 13.72 -17.77
CA ASN A 12 -16.18 13.81 -16.92
C ASN A 12 -16.94 15.12 -17.19
N GLU A 13 -18.03 15.01 -17.93
CA GLU A 13 -19.07 16.04 -18.03
C GLU A 13 -20.01 15.94 -16.83
N VAL A 14 -20.03 17.00 -16.00
CA VAL A 14 -21.07 17.34 -15.02
C VAL A 14 -21.07 16.54 -13.70
N ALA A 15 -21.03 17.29 -12.59
CA ALA A 15 -21.08 16.87 -11.18
C ALA A 15 -19.87 16.05 -10.71
N ARG A 16 -18.73 16.73 -10.47
CA ARG A 16 -17.56 16.13 -9.83
C ARG A 16 -17.95 15.60 -8.43
N PRO A 17 -17.94 14.28 -8.18
CA PRO A 17 -17.73 13.79 -6.83
C PRO A 17 -16.29 14.19 -6.44
N LEU A 18 -15.91 14.15 -5.16
CA LEU A 18 -14.48 14.18 -4.76
C LEU A 18 -13.66 13.40 -5.79
N ASN A 19 -12.63 14.02 -6.37
CA ASN A 19 -11.99 13.48 -7.56
C ASN A 19 -11.66 11.98 -7.32
N THR A 20 -12.03 11.12 -8.26
CA THR A 20 -11.99 9.66 -8.09
C THR A 20 -10.60 9.21 -7.63
N ASP A 21 -9.56 9.91 -8.08
CA ASP A 21 -8.16 9.62 -7.78
C ASP A 21 -7.78 9.93 -6.31
N VAL A 22 -8.30 10.99 -5.72
CA VAL A 22 -8.09 11.39 -4.31
C VAL A 22 -8.87 10.46 -3.40
N ALA A 23 -10.07 10.03 -3.82
CA ALA A 23 -10.82 9.01 -3.10
C ALA A 23 -10.09 7.65 -3.12
N LEU A 24 -9.57 7.24 -4.28
CA LEU A 24 -8.75 6.03 -4.42
C LEU A 24 -7.44 6.11 -3.63
N LEU A 25 -6.76 7.25 -3.69
CA LEU A 25 -5.56 7.52 -2.91
C LEU A 25 -5.84 7.37 -1.41
N SER A 26 -6.89 8.02 -0.92
CA SER A 26 -7.30 7.96 0.49
C SER A 26 -7.63 6.53 0.91
N TYR A 27 -8.36 5.80 0.06
CA TYR A 27 -8.69 4.40 0.29
C TYR A 27 -7.43 3.53 0.40
N PHE A 28 -6.52 3.63 -0.57
CA PHE A 28 -5.29 2.85 -0.55
C PHE A 28 -4.43 3.17 0.68
N SER A 29 -4.24 4.46 1.00
CA SER A 29 -3.48 4.88 2.18
C SER A 29 -4.10 4.33 3.48
N GLN A 30 -5.43 4.42 3.62
CA GLN A 30 -6.14 3.87 4.77
C GLN A 30 -5.96 2.35 4.90
N ARG A 31 -6.01 1.62 3.79
CA ARG A 31 -5.83 0.15 3.81
C ARG A 31 -4.41 -0.25 4.17
N VAL A 32 -3.39 0.47 3.68
CA VAL A 32 -2.01 0.20 4.10
C VAL A 32 -1.83 0.45 5.59
N HIS A 33 -2.33 1.59 6.11
CA HIS A 33 -2.31 1.88 7.56
C HIS A 33 -2.90 0.75 8.39
N GLN A 34 -4.12 0.31 8.06
CA GLN A 34 -4.80 -0.78 8.77
C GLN A 34 -3.98 -2.09 8.78
N ILE A 35 -3.34 -2.41 7.66
CA ILE A 35 -2.52 -3.63 7.53
C ILE A 35 -1.25 -3.51 8.36
N VAL A 36 -0.58 -2.35 8.34
CA VAL A 36 0.62 -2.08 9.11
C VAL A 36 0.34 -2.10 10.61
N ASP A 37 -0.77 -1.51 11.06
CA ASP A 37 -1.19 -1.54 12.47
C ASP A 37 -1.50 -2.97 12.94
N ALA A 38 -2.19 -3.75 12.10
CA ALA A 38 -2.47 -5.15 12.39
C ALA A 38 -1.17 -5.98 12.48
N ALA A 39 -0.23 -5.75 11.57
CA ALA A 39 1.08 -6.40 11.59
C ALA A 39 1.88 -6.04 12.85
N ALA A 40 1.85 -4.77 13.25
CA ALA A 40 2.55 -4.28 14.44
C ALA A 40 1.98 -4.90 15.71
N SER A 41 0.65 -4.96 15.83
CA SER A 41 -0.02 -5.60 16.97
C SER A 41 0.32 -7.09 17.08
N GLN A 42 0.35 -7.84 15.96
CA GLN A 42 0.74 -9.25 15.98
C GLN A 42 2.22 -9.46 16.30
N THR A 43 3.09 -8.57 15.81
CA THR A 43 4.53 -8.59 16.08
C THR A 43 4.80 -8.34 17.57
N ALA A 44 4.12 -7.36 18.18
CA ALA A 44 4.20 -7.08 19.60
C ALA A 44 3.65 -8.23 20.47
N GLY A 45 2.61 -8.92 19.99
CA GLY A 45 2.03 -10.11 20.65
C GLY A 45 2.83 -11.41 20.48
N GLY A 46 4.02 -11.36 19.87
CA GLY A 46 4.89 -12.54 19.68
C GLY A 46 4.43 -13.52 18.59
N ARG A 47 3.39 -13.19 17.81
CA ARG A 47 2.84 -14.06 16.74
C ARG A 47 3.48 -13.73 15.40
N LEU A 48 4.77 -14.02 15.30
CA LEU A 48 5.66 -13.58 14.22
C LEU A 48 5.45 -14.30 12.88
N ALA A 49 4.85 -15.50 12.89
CA ALA A 49 4.55 -16.26 11.66
C ALA A 49 3.54 -15.55 10.72
N SER A 50 2.93 -14.44 11.17
CA SER A 50 1.90 -13.72 10.42
C SER A 50 2.41 -12.50 9.63
N VAL A 51 3.66 -12.04 9.85
CA VAL A 51 4.16 -10.79 9.27
C VAL A 51 4.25 -10.86 7.74
N ASP A 52 4.71 -11.99 7.18
CA ASP A 52 4.80 -12.20 5.73
C ASP A 52 3.44 -12.14 5.01
N ARG A 53 2.37 -12.46 5.73
CA ARG A 53 1.01 -12.35 5.20
C ARG A 53 0.61 -10.88 5.09
N TYR A 54 0.86 -10.10 6.14
CA TYR A 54 0.56 -8.67 6.13
C TYR A 54 1.41 -7.93 5.11
N TYR A 55 2.69 -8.30 4.95
CA TYR A 55 3.55 -7.78 3.90
C TYR A 55 2.91 -7.95 2.51
N ARG A 56 2.52 -9.19 2.17
CA ARG A 56 1.86 -9.50 0.90
C ARG A 56 0.54 -8.76 0.69
N GLN A 57 -0.24 -8.59 1.76
CA GLN A 57 -1.49 -7.82 1.69
C GLN A 57 -1.23 -6.33 1.46
N ALA A 58 -0.23 -5.75 2.14
CA ALA A 58 0.12 -4.34 2.01
C ALA A 58 0.63 -4.01 0.61
N LEU A 59 1.39 -4.91 -0.03
CA LEU A 59 1.96 -4.70 -1.37
C LEU A 59 0.90 -4.34 -2.42
N ILE A 60 -0.29 -4.94 -2.36
CA ILE A 60 -1.37 -4.66 -3.32
C ILE A 60 -1.78 -3.18 -3.25
N TYR A 61 -1.94 -2.66 -2.04
CA TYR A 61 -2.36 -1.28 -1.82
C TYR A 61 -1.21 -0.29 -1.97
N LEU A 62 0.03 -0.68 -1.62
CA LEU A 62 1.23 0.11 -1.86
C LEU A 62 1.46 0.32 -3.36
N HIS A 63 1.32 -0.74 -4.18
CA HIS A 63 1.35 -0.58 -5.63
C HIS A 63 0.22 0.32 -6.12
N GLY A 64 -0.99 0.20 -5.55
CA GLY A 64 -2.07 1.15 -5.83
C GLY A 64 -1.64 2.60 -5.63
N LEU A 65 -1.01 2.92 -4.50
CA LEU A 65 -0.47 4.26 -4.22
C LEU A 65 0.63 4.68 -5.20
N GLU A 66 1.57 3.78 -5.53
CA GLU A 66 2.61 4.06 -6.53
C GLU A 66 2.01 4.41 -7.90
N TRP A 67 0.99 3.68 -8.33
CA TRP A 67 0.25 3.97 -9.55
C TRP A 67 -0.44 5.34 -9.49
N MET A 68 -1.09 5.68 -8.37
CA MET A 68 -1.72 6.99 -8.19
C MET A 68 -0.69 8.14 -8.23
N VAL A 69 0.48 7.94 -7.63
CA VAL A 69 1.58 8.92 -7.67
C VAL A 69 2.07 9.14 -9.10
N LEU A 70 2.31 8.06 -9.84
CA LEU A 70 2.89 8.12 -11.19
C LEU A 70 1.90 8.67 -12.22
N TYR A 71 0.65 8.22 -12.17
CA TYR A 71 -0.31 8.42 -13.27
C TYR A 71 -1.60 9.14 -12.86
N GLY A 72 -1.89 9.24 -11.56
CA GLY A 72 -3.12 9.87 -11.07
C GLY A 72 -3.15 11.39 -11.30
N GLU A 73 -4.35 11.92 -11.53
CA GLU A 73 -4.63 13.35 -11.60
C GLU A 73 -4.81 13.93 -10.19
N ILE A 74 -3.72 13.89 -9.42
CA ILE A 74 -3.65 14.31 -8.02
C ILE A 74 -2.73 15.52 -7.91
N ASP A 75 -3.03 16.38 -6.94
CA ASP A 75 -2.18 17.51 -6.59
C ASP A 75 -0.71 17.09 -6.35
N PRO A 76 0.29 17.83 -6.90
CA PRO A 76 1.70 17.48 -6.75
C PRO A 76 2.19 17.40 -5.30
N GLU A 77 1.70 18.24 -4.40
CA GLU A 77 2.09 18.22 -2.98
C GLU A 77 1.61 16.91 -2.34
N LEU A 78 0.37 16.52 -2.62
CA LEU A 78 -0.21 15.28 -2.14
C LEU A 78 0.48 14.04 -2.73
N LYS A 79 0.99 14.12 -3.97
CA LYS A 79 1.83 13.07 -4.55
C LYS A 79 3.15 12.91 -3.81
N GLU A 80 3.83 14.00 -3.47
CA GLU A 80 5.08 13.95 -2.70
C GLU A 80 4.86 13.45 -1.28
N GLU A 81 3.78 13.87 -0.62
CA GLU A 81 3.37 13.33 0.68
C GLU A 81 3.14 11.82 0.59
N THR A 82 2.41 11.36 -0.42
CA THR A 82 2.13 9.94 -0.64
C THR A 82 3.42 9.15 -0.89
N LYS A 83 4.36 9.66 -1.70
CA LYS A 83 5.67 9.02 -1.92
C LYS A 83 6.42 8.82 -0.61
N ALA A 84 6.46 9.86 0.23
CA ALA A 84 7.09 9.77 1.53
C ALA A 84 6.40 8.73 2.43
N GLN A 85 5.07 8.70 2.41
CA GLN A 85 4.26 7.76 3.18
C GLN A 85 4.49 6.29 2.75
N ILE A 86 4.54 6.01 1.44
CA ILE A 86 4.90 4.69 0.89
C ILE A 86 6.25 4.23 1.44
N GLY A 87 7.25 5.10 1.42
CA GLY A 87 8.59 4.80 1.95
C GLY A 87 8.57 4.45 3.44
N THR A 88 7.77 5.17 4.24
CA THR A 88 7.59 4.88 5.67
C THR A 88 6.96 3.51 5.90
N PHE A 89 5.89 3.19 5.16
CA PHE A 89 5.24 1.88 5.30
C PHE A 89 6.14 0.71 4.95
N ILE A 90 6.92 0.83 3.87
CA ILE A 90 7.88 -0.21 3.46
C ILE A 90 8.91 -0.44 4.57
N LYS A 91 9.45 0.63 5.17
CA LYS A 91 10.40 0.53 6.28
C LYS A 91 9.79 -0.16 7.49
N MET A 92 8.60 0.26 7.93
CA MET A 92 7.91 -0.37 9.06
C MET A 92 7.67 -1.87 8.84
N LEU A 93 7.21 -2.24 7.64
CA LEU A 93 6.98 -3.63 7.26
C LEU A 93 8.28 -4.45 7.25
N ALA A 94 9.37 -3.89 6.74
CA ALA A 94 10.68 -4.53 6.73
C ALA A 94 11.23 -4.72 8.16
N GLU A 95 11.10 -3.71 9.03
CA GLU A 95 11.51 -3.83 10.44
C GLU A 95 10.73 -4.91 11.18
N MET A 96 9.41 -5.00 10.97
CA MET A 96 8.59 -6.05 11.56
C MET A 96 8.99 -7.44 11.05
N HIS A 97 9.30 -7.57 9.76
CA HIS A 97 9.79 -8.82 9.19
C HIS A 97 11.15 -9.23 9.81
N LEU A 98 12.10 -8.29 9.94
CA LEU A 98 13.40 -8.53 10.59
C LEU A 98 13.25 -8.95 12.06
N ARG A 99 12.36 -8.32 12.82
CA ARG A 99 12.05 -8.75 14.19
C ARG A 99 11.43 -10.15 14.23
N GLY A 100 10.63 -10.48 13.22
CA GLY A 100 10.03 -11.81 13.04
C GLY A 100 11.04 -12.91 12.77
N THR A 101 12.08 -12.61 12.00
CA THR A 101 13.13 -13.59 11.67
C THR A 101 14.15 -13.75 12.80
N LEU A 102 14.55 -12.67 13.47
CA LEU A 102 15.53 -12.70 14.57
C LEU A 102 15.01 -13.34 15.86
N ASN A 103 13.70 -13.29 16.10
CA ASN A 103 13.06 -13.90 17.28
C ASN A 103 12.57 -15.34 17.05
N LYS A 104 12.93 -16.00 15.94
CA LYS A 104 12.72 -17.45 15.83
C LYS A 104 13.68 -18.13 16.80
N PRO A 105 13.19 -18.84 17.84
CA PRO A 105 14.09 -19.65 18.65
C PRO A 105 14.69 -20.75 17.76
N GLU A 106 16.02 -20.87 17.79
CA GLU A 106 16.74 -22.03 17.28
C GLU A 106 16.37 -23.28 18.11
N PHE A 107 15.20 -23.84 17.87
CA PHE A 107 14.82 -25.14 18.45
C PHE A 107 14.02 -25.96 17.45
N GLU A 108 14.70 -26.37 16.38
CA GLU A 108 14.40 -27.63 15.69
C GLU A 108 15.74 -28.36 15.42
N LEU A 109 16.30 -28.91 16.49
CA LEU A 109 17.24 -30.04 16.42
C LEU A 109 16.74 -31.10 17.40
N GLN A 110 15.82 -31.96 16.95
CA GLN A 110 15.71 -33.37 17.39
C GLN A 110 15.09 -34.19 16.25
#